data_AF-X4ZQJ9-F1
#
_entry.id   AF-X4ZQJ9-F1
#
_cell.length_a   1.000
_cell.length_b   1.000
_cell.length_c   1.000
_cell.angle_alpha   90.00
_cell.angle_beta   90.00
_cell.angle_gamma   90.00
#
_symmetry.space_group_name_H-M   'P 1'
#
loop_
_entity.id
_entity.type
_entity.pdbx_description
1 polymer ?
#
loop_
_entity_poly.entity_id
_entity_poly.type
_entity_poly.pdbx_seq_one_letter_code
_entity_poly.pdbx_strand_id
1 'polypeptide(L)'
;MKRSDYVMPQVQSIREAFAEASSFLSGLGVSEPQRSAQLLLEYTLGLSGAAYYMALADPFPPEKRERWENAVTKRASGEPVQYITGEQEFYGRVFEVTPDVLIPRPETELLVEAVLRYAAELWPQGVAGERAAGVSDAGELGGSKGDASERAAGVSDADELGGAAGAIGAGEPGRATGDASERAAGVSDAGELGGAKGDASERAAGGEYAAARPGRRLIAIDIGAGSGAISVTLAAEAPAWRVLAGDISPAALAVAGRNAGRLGAAVELRLGDLLEPFEGLETDILVSNPPYIPGGDIAGLQREVRDHEPRTALDGGEDGLDPYRRMMEQLPLLPAPPRLVGFELGLGQAEQVAAMLESAGHWSEIVTVPDLAGIPRHVIGIAR
;
A
#
# COMPACT_ATOMS: atom_id res chain seq x y z
N MET A 1 5.34 -15.85 -33.10
CA MET A 1 5.92 -14.92 -32.11
C MET A 1 5.44 -13.52 -32.46
N LYS A 2 4.64 -12.88 -31.60
CA LYS A 2 4.36 -11.45 -31.75
C LYS A 2 5.68 -10.71 -31.50
N ARG A 3 6.03 -9.73 -32.34
CA ARG A 3 7.22 -8.88 -32.11
C ARG A 3 7.07 -8.23 -30.73
N SER A 4 8.02 -8.48 -29.83
CA SER A 4 8.10 -7.83 -28.52
C SER A 4 8.62 -6.41 -28.62
N ASP A 5 9.40 -6.13 -29.67
CA ASP A 5 10.14 -4.89 -29.80
C ASP A 5 9.28 -3.88 -30.55
N TYR A 6 9.06 -2.73 -29.91
CA TYR A 6 8.37 -1.60 -30.52
C TYR A 6 9.37 -0.79 -31.33
N VAL A 7 9.10 -0.67 -32.62
CA VAL A 7 9.81 0.25 -33.51
C VAL A 7 8.79 1.29 -33.93
N MET A 8 9.07 2.55 -33.63
CA MET A 8 8.16 3.63 -33.94
C MET A 8 8.07 3.74 -35.48
N PRO A 9 6.86 3.67 -36.07
CA PRO A 9 6.71 3.93 -37.49
C PRO A 9 7.11 5.39 -37.78
N GLN A 10 7.15 5.77 -39.06
CA GLN A 10 7.34 7.17 -39.43
C GLN A 10 6.11 7.98 -39.02
N VAL A 11 6.04 8.35 -37.74
CA VAL A 11 5.00 9.21 -37.16
C VAL A 11 5.41 10.67 -37.34
N GLN A 12 4.42 11.51 -37.62
CA GLN A 12 4.59 12.93 -37.88
C GLN A 12 4.38 13.78 -36.61
N SER A 13 3.70 13.26 -35.58
CA SER A 13 3.37 14.01 -34.36
C SER A 13 3.42 13.17 -33.08
N ILE A 14 3.44 13.85 -31.93
CA ILE A 14 3.34 13.22 -30.61
C ILE A 14 2.01 12.46 -30.45
N ARG A 15 0.91 13.00 -30.99
CA ARG A 15 -0.41 12.33 -31.01
C ARG A 15 -0.38 11.00 -31.77
N GLU A 16 0.32 10.94 -32.90
CA GLU A 16 0.47 9.69 -33.65
C GLU A 16 1.33 8.68 -32.89
N ALA A 17 2.43 9.11 -32.26
CA ALA A 17 3.23 8.24 -31.39
C ALA A 17 2.39 7.63 -30.25
N PHE A 18 1.55 8.45 -29.59
CA PHE A 18 0.60 8.01 -28.57
C PHE A 18 -0.36 6.93 -29.10
N ALA A 19 -1.01 7.20 -30.24
CA ALA A 19 -2.00 6.29 -30.83
C ALA A 19 -1.39 4.95 -31.23
N GLU A 20 -0.20 4.98 -31.85
CA GLU A 20 0.54 3.79 -32.29
C GLU A 20 0.96 2.93 -31.09
N ALA A 21 1.58 3.51 -30.05
CA ALA A 21 1.98 2.74 -28.87
C ALA A 21 0.78 2.21 -28.09
N SER A 22 -0.29 2.99 -27.95
CA SER A 22 -1.53 2.53 -27.30
C SER A 22 -2.10 1.32 -28.04
N SER A 23 -2.15 1.37 -29.38
CA SER A 23 -2.62 0.25 -30.20
C SER A 23 -1.71 -0.97 -30.10
N PHE A 24 -0.39 -0.76 -30.12
CA PHE A 24 0.60 -1.82 -29.97
C PHE A 24 0.48 -2.55 -28.63
N LEU A 25 0.44 -1.80 -27.51
CA LEU A 25 0.28 -2.35 -26.16
C LEU A 25 -1.07 -3.09 -26.02
N SER A 26 -2.15 -2.53 -26.56
CA SER A 26 -3.46 -3.18 -26.59
C SER A 26 -3.42 -4.51 -27.37
N GLY A 27 -2.76 -4.56 -28.52
CA GLY A 27 -2.58 -5.78 -29.32
C GLY A 27 -1.78 -6.89 -28.61
N LEU A 28 -1.03 -6.54 -27.57
CA LEU A 28 -0.30 -7.47 -26.70
C LEU A 28 -1.06 -7.85 -25.41
N GLY A 29 -2.21 -7.22 -25.14
CA GLY A 29 -3.01 -7.47 -23.93
C GLY A 29 -2.40 -6.87 -22.66
N VAL A 30 -1.59 -5.81 -22.80
CA VAL A 30 -1.07 -5.04 -21.67
C VAL A 30 -2.23 -4.30 -20.98
N SER A 31 -2.23 -4.24 -19.64
CA SER A 31 -3.23 -3.51 -18.87
C SER A 31 -3.08 -2.00 -19.09
N GLU A 32 -4.23 -1.31 -19.16
CA GLU A 32 -4.31 0.14 -19.32
C GLU A 32 -3.38 0.71 -20.42
N PRO A 33 -3.50 0.25 -21.67
CA PRO A 33 -2.50 0.54 -22.70
C PRO A 33 -2.42 2.04 -23.05
N GLN A 34 -3.55 2.75 -23.03
CA GLN A 34 -3.59 4.20 -23.26
C GLN A 34 -2.92 4.98 -22.13
N ARG A 35 -3.21 4.63 -20.87
CA ARG A 35 -2.59 5.27 -19.70
C ARG A 35 -1.09 5.02 -19.68
N SER A 36 -0.67 3.78 -19.95
CA SER A 36 0.73 3.41 -20.11
C SER A 36 1.42 4.27 -21.19
N ALA A 37 0.84 4.37 -22.39
CA ALA A 37 1.41 5.16 -23.48
C ALA A 37 1.53 6.66 -23.12
N GLN A 38 0.52 7.23 -22.46
CA GLN A 38 0.56 8.62 -22.00
C GLN A 38 1.71 8.85 -21.01
N LEU A 39 1.79 8.04 -19.95
CA LEU A 39 2.82 8.18 -18.92
C LEU A 39 4.24 8.03 -19.49
N LEU A 40 4.44 7.08 -20.40
CA LEU A 40 5.72 6.88 -21.07
C LEU A 40 6.09 8.06 -22.00
N LEU A 41 5.10 8.72 -22.62
CA LEU A 41 5.34 9.94 -23.42
C LEU A 41 5.70 11.12 -22.53
N GLU A 42 4.92 11.36 -21.47
CA GLU A 42 5.20 12.39 -20.46
C GLU A 42 6.63 12.26 -19.93
N TYR A 43 7.02 11.04 -19.54
CA TYR A 43 8.39 10.69 -19.13
C TYR A 43 9.44 10.95 -20.21
N THR A 44 9.17 10.52 -21.45
CA THR A 44 10.14 10.65 -22.55
C THR A 44 10.39 12.10 -22.93
N LEU A 45 9.31 12.89 -22.98
CA LEU A 45 9.33 14.29 -23.39
C LEU A 45 9.71 15.23 -22.25
N GLY A 46 9.54 14.81 -20.99
CA GLY A 46 9.69 15.68 -19.82
C GLY A 46 8.56 16.70 -19.72
N LEU A 47 7.34 16.31 -20.11
CA LEU A 47 6.14 17.14 -20.11
C LEU A 47 5.10 16.50 -19.18
N SER A 48 4.24 17.32 -18.58
CA SER A 48 3.12 16.84 -17.77
C SER A 48 1.93 17.80 -17.89
N GLY A 49 0.73 17.31 -17.55
CA GLY A 49 -0.48 18.11 -17.48
C GLY A 49 -0.77 18.91 -18.75
N ALA A 50 -1.08 20.21 -18.61
CA ALA A 50 -1.45 21.07 -19.74
C ALA A 50 -0.37 21.15 -20.83
N ALA A 51 0.92 21.13 -20.45
CA ALA A 51 2.01 21.21 -21.40
C ALA A 51 2.06 19.99 -22.34
N TYR A 52 1.78 18.79 -21.79
CA TYR A 52 1.66 17.57 -22.60
C TYR A 52 0.53 17.69 -23.63
N TYR A 53 -0.66 18.12 -23.21
CA TYR A 53 -1.81 18.23 -24.12
C TYR A 53 -1.61 19.28 -25.24
N MET A 54 -0.93 20.38 -24.93
CA MET A 54 -0.58 21.40 -25.93
C MET A 54 0.41 20.86 -26.97
N ALA A 55 1.36 20.02 -26.55
CA ALA A 55 2.39 19.47 -27.42
C ALA A 55 1.89 18.32 -28.33
N LEU A 56 0.68 17.79 -28.14
CA LEU A 56 0.19 16.63 -28.91
C LEU A 56 0.21 16.83 -30.43
N ALA A 57 0.00 18.06 -30.90
CA ALA A 57 0.02 18.38 -32.33
C ALA A 57 1.44 18.62 -32.87
N ASP A 58 2.43 18.77 -32.00
CA ASP A 58 3.81 19.06 -32.41
C ASP A 58 4.49 17.82 -33.00
N PRO A 59 5.50 18.02 -33.88
CA PRO A 59 6.33 16.94 -34.37
C PRO A 59 7.01 16.17 -33.24
N PHE A 60 7.07 14.84 -33.35
CA PHE A 60 7.78 14.03 -32.38
C PHE A 60 9.30 14.35 -32.43
N PRO A 61 9.96 14.70 -31.31
CA PRO A 61 11.37 15.07 -31.33
C PRO A 61 12.27 13.87 -31.69
N PRO A 62 13.04 13.91 -32.80
CA PRO A 62 13.81 12.76 -33.28
C PRO A 62 14.82 12.22 -32.28
N GLU A 63 15.43 13.09 -31.48
CA GLU A 63 16.40 12.74 -30.43
C GLU A 63 15.79 11.96 -29.25
N LYS A 64 14.46 11.97 -29.12
CA LYS A 64 13.74 11.22 -28.08
C LYS A 64 13.27 9.85 -28.54
N ARG A 65 13.43 9.52 -29.83
CA ARG A 65 12.91 8.29 -30.44
C ARG A 65 13.42 7.03 -29.76
N GLU A 66 14.74 6.93 -29.56
CA GLU A 66 15.33 5.73 -28.95
C GLU A 66 14.82 5.52 -27.52
N ARG A 67 14.71 6.60 -26.72
CA ARG A 67 14.17 6.54 -25.37
C ARG A 67 12.70 6.09 -25.37
N TRP A 68 11.89 6.62 -26.28
CA TRP A 68 10.49 6.21 -26.46
C TRP A 68 10.36 4.73 -26.80
N GLU A 69 11.09 4.28 -27.81
CA GLU A 69 11.03 2.89 -28.29
C GLU A 69 11.44 1.90 -27.20
N ASN A 70 12.51 2.21 -26.47
CA ASN A 70 12.96 1.41 -25.33
C ASN A 70 11.89 1.36 -24.23
N ALA A 71 11.26 2.49 -23.90
CA ALA A 71 10.25 2.57 -22.85
C ALA A 71 8.99 1.75 -23.20
N VAL A 72 8.49 1.87 -24.43
CA VAL A 72 7.33 1.08 -24.91
C VAL A 72 7.67 -0.41 -24.98
N THR A 73 8.89 -0.76 -25.42
CA THR A 73 9.35 -2.16 -25.49
C THR A 73 9.42 -2.80 -24.11
N LYS A 74 9.97 -2.10 -23.12
CA LYS A 74 9.97 -2.55 -21.71
C LYS A 74 8.55 -2.79 -21.20
N ARG A 75 7.65 -1.85 -21.44
CA ARG A 75 6.23 -1.99 -21.05
C ARG A 75 5.58 -3.20 -21.73
N ALA A 76 5.80 -3.38 -23.03
CA ALA A 76 5.32 -4.53 -23.78
C ALA A 76 5.88 -5.87 -23.27
N SER A 77 7.07 -5.84 -22.67
CA SER A 77 7.69 -7.02 -22.04
C SER A 77 7.12 -7.34 -20.66
N GLY A 78 6.23 -6.51 -20.10
CA GLY A 78 5.59 -6.72 -18.79
C GLY A 78 6.15 -5.82 -17.67
N GLU A 79 7.18 -5.01 -17.94
CA GLU A 79 7.73 -4.10 -16.91
C GLU A 79 6.66 -3.06 -16.53
N PRO A 80 6.34 -2.87 -15.24
CA PRO A 80 5.42 -1.83 -14.79
C PRO A 80 5.85 -0.44 -15.24
N VAL A 81 4.89 0.40 -15.64
CA VAL A 81 5.20 1.77 -16.13
C VAL A 81 5.99 2.57 -15.09
N GLN A 82 5.69 2.38 -13.81
CA GLN A 82 6.34 3.06 -12.69
C GLN A 82 7.82 2.70 -12.53
N TYR A 83 8.22 1.46 -12.82
CA TYR A 83 9.64 1.09 -12.81
C TYR A 83 10.38 1.62 -14.03
N ILE A 84 9.68 1.79 -15.16
CA ILE A 84 10.24 2.42 -16.36
C ILE A 84 10.45 3.92 -16.14
N THR A 85 9.48 4.60 -15.52
CA THR A 85 9.57 6.04 -15.19
C THR A 85 10.43 6.31 -13.95
N GLY A 86 10.54 5.33 -13.06
CA GLY A 86 11.24 5.40 -11.77
C GLY A 86 10.43 6.05 -10.65
N GLU A 87 9.15 6.36 -10.88
CA GLU A 87 8.33 7.16 -9.97
C GLU A 87 6.87 6.71 -9.89
N GLN A 88 6.26 6.89 -8.72
CA GLN A 88 4.83 6.69 -8.45
C GLN A 88 4.31 7.82 -7.56
N GLU A 89 3.15 8.37 -7.90
CA GLU A 89 2.46 9.33 -7.02
C GLU A 89 1.70 8.58 -5.92
N PHE A 90 1.81 9.07 -4.69
CA PHE A 90 1.09 8.58 -3.52
C PHE A 90 0.83 9.75 -2.57
N TYR A 91 -0.43 9.96 -2.19
CA TYR A 91 -0.86 11.04 -1.30
C TYR A 91 -0.38 12.43 -1.74
N GLY A 92 -0.50 12.71 -3.04
CA GLY A 92 -0.07 13.96 -3.69
C GLY A 92 1.45 14.19 -3.71
N ARG A 93 2.26 13.15 -3.43
CA ARG A 93 3.73 13.20 -3.43
C ARG A 93 4.29 12.19 -4.41
N VAL A 94 5.39 12.54 -5.06
CA VAL A 94 6.07 11.64 -5.99
C VAL A 94 7.16 10.86 -5.25
N PHE A 95 7.03 9.53 -5.23
CA PHE A 95 7.98 8.59 -4.65
C PHE A 95 8.83 7.96 -5.75
N GLU A 96 10.13 7.87 -5.53
CA GLU A 96 11.03 7.05 -6.30
C GLU A 96 10.69 5.59 -6.04
N VAL A 97 10.56 4.81 -7.10
CA VAL A 97 10.30 3.37 -7.02
C VAL A 97 11.26 2.62 -7.93
N THR A 98 11.62 1.41 -7.49
CA THR A 98 12.54 0.51 -8.19
C THR A 98 12.02 -0.92 -8.03
N PRO A 99 12.53 -1.89 -8.80
CA PRO A 99 12.17 -3.30 -8.62
C PRO A 99 12.45 -3.88 -7.22
N ASP A 100 13.15 -3.16 -6.36
CA ASP A 100 13.42 -3.57 -4.98
C ASP A 100 12.25 -3.28 -4.01
N VAL A 101 11.20 -2.57 -4.45
CA VAL A 101 10.06 -2.17 -3.61
C VAL A 101 8.71 -2.38 -4.30
N LEU A 102 7.67 -2.68 -3.53
CA LEU A 102 6.29 -2.65 -4.01
C LEU A 102 5.95 -1.24 -4.54
N ILE A 103 5.24 -1.19 -5.67
CA ILE A 103 4.70 0.09 -6.17
C ILE A 103 3.54 0.52 -5.25
N PRO A 104 3.58 1.72 -4.63
CA PRO A 104 2.49 2.20 -3.77
C PRO A 104 1.14 2.16 -4.47
N ARG A 105 0.11 1.71 -3.75
CA ARG A 105 -1.26 1.56 -4.27
C ARG A 105 -2.17 2.65 -3.74
N PRO A 106 -3.17 3.11 -4.52
CA PRO A 106 -4.15 4.09 -4.05
C PRO A 106 -4.91 3.63 -2.81
N GLU A 107 -5.19 2.34 -2.68
CA GLU A 107 -5.89 1.77 -1.52
C GLU A 107 -5.13 2.04 -0.21
N THR A 108 -3.79 1.98 -0.24
CA THR A 108 -2.92 2.25 0.91
C THR A 108 -3.05 3.69 1.42
N GLU A 109 -3.51 4.64 0.61
CA GLU A 109 -3.78 6.01 1.09
C GLU A 109 -4.91 6.02 2.13
N LEU A 110 -5.91 5.14 1.98
CA LEU A 110 -7.03 5.03 2.91
C LEU A 110 -6.58 4.49 4.28
N LEU A 111 -5.52 3.66 4.32
CA LEU A 111 -4.88 3.25 5.57
C LEU A 111 -4.28 4.46 6.30
N VAL A 112 -3.52 5.28 5.58
CA VAL A 112 -2.90 6.50 6.12
C VAL A 112 -3.97 7.45 6.65
N GLU A 113 -5.04 7.68 5.88
CA GLU A 113 -6.16 8.51 6.31
C GLU A 113 -6.85 7.98 7.57
N ALA A 114 -7.09 6.66 7.65
CA ALA A 114 -7.70 6.04 8.81
C ALA A 114 -6.83 6.19 10.05
N VAL A 115 -5.52 5.93 9.93
CA VAL A 115 -4.55 6.10 11.03
C VAL A 115 -4.53 7.54 11.53
N LEU A 116 -4.42 8.53 10.63
CA LEU A 116 -4.42 9.95 11.01
C LEU A 116 -5.73 10.36 11.69
N ARG A 117 -6.87 9.90 11.18
CA ARG A 117 -8.20 10.16 11.74
C ARG A 117 -8.32 9.64 13.18
N TYR A 118 -8.04 8.36 13.39
CA TYR A 118 -8.18 7.75 14.71
C TYR A 118 -7.11 8.23 15.69
N ALA A 119 -5.92 8.58 15.21
CA ALA A 119 -4.92 9.24 16.04
C ALA A 119 -5.39 10.63 16.51
N ALA A 120 -6.11 11.39 15.67
CA ALA A 120 -6.69 12.68 16.08
C ALA A 120 -7.79 12.52 17.14
N GLU A 121 -8.54 11.41 17.12
CA GLU A 121 -9.52 11.09 18.16
C GLU A 121 -8.87 10.68 19.49
N LEU A 122 -7.85 9.80 19.44
CA LEU A 122 -7.15 9.31 20.63
C LEU A 122 -6.24 10.37 21.27
N TRP A 123 -5.64 11.22 20.44
CA TRP A 123 -4.72 12.29 20.87
C TRP A 123 -5.08 13.63 20.20
N PRO A 124 -6.16 14.31 20.64
CA PRO A 124 -6.58 15.59 20.06
C PRO A 124 -5.50 16.68 20.11
N GLN A 125 -4.59 16.59 21.09
CA GLN A 125 -3.47 17.53 21.28
C GLN A 125 -2.17 17.08 20.59
N GLY A 126 -2.14 15.86 20.01
CA GLY A 126 -0.92 15.22 19.48
C GLY A 126 -0.75 15.25 17.97
N VAL A 127 -1.80 15.61 17.22
CA VAL A 127 -1.77 15.74 15.75
C VAL A 127 -1.65 17.20 15.30
N ALA A 128 -2.17 18.13 16.10
CA ALA A 128 -2.05 19.56 15.86
C ALA A 128 -0.67 20.09 16.30
N GLY A 129 0.36 19.88 15.48
CA GLY A 129 1.53 20.76 15.52
C GLY A 129 1.11 22.18 15.14
N GLU A 130 1.18 23.13 16.09
CA GLU A 130 1.09 24.60 15.94
C GLU A 130 0.58 25.16 14.58
N ARG A 131 -0.62 24.78 14.13
CA ARG A 131 -1.34 25.43 13.02
C ARG A 131 -2.58 26.19 13.50
N ALA A 132 -2.59 26.61 14.76
CA ALA A 132 -3.70 27.35 15.36
C ALA A 132 -3.23 28.60 16.11
N ALA A 133 -2.62 29.54 15.39
CA ALA A 133 -2.48 30.92 15.84
C ALA A 133 -2.25 31.85 14.64
N GLY A 134 -3.30 32.16 13.89
CA GLY A 134 -3.23 33.29 12.96
C GLY A 134 -4.07 33.21 11.69
N VAL A 135 -5.39 33.00 11.80
CA VAL A 135 -6.35 33.72 10.96
C VAL A 135 -7.63 33.90 11.78
N SER A 136 -7.78 35.08 12.38
CA SER A 136 -9.07 35.58 12.84
C SER A 136 -9.61 36.55 11.78
N ASP A 137 -10.80 36.23 11.31
CA ASP A 137 -11.89 37.15 10.95
C ASP A 137 -11.72 38.10 9.76
N ALA A 138 -12.44 37.78 8.67
CA ALA A 138 -13.13 38.69 7.74
C ALA A 138 -13.70 37.82 6.60
N GLY A 139 -14.97 37.79 6.23
CA GLY A 139 -16.18 38.47 6.68
C GLY A 139 -17.29 37.99 5.72
N GLU A 140 -18.50 37.80 6.25
CA GLU A 140 -19.70 37.50 5.48
C GLU A 140 -20.00 38.59 4.46
N LEU A 141 -20.31 38.23 3.20
CA LEU A 141 -21.22 39.00 2.34
C LEU A 141 -21.96 38.11 1.34
N GLY A 142 -23.26 37.93 1.60
CA GLY A 142 -24.37 38.24 0.67
C GLY A 142 -24.49 37.46 -0.64
N GLY A 143 -25.52 36.60 -0.73
CA GLY A 143 -25.85 35.84 -1.92
C GLY A 143 -26.65 36.59 -3.00
N SER A 144 -26.93 35.88 -4.10
CA SER A 144 -28.10 36.12 -4.96
C SER A 144 -28.40 34.87 -5.79
N LYS A 145 -29.66 34.45 -5.73
CA LYS A 145 -30.28 33.46 -6.62
C LYS A 145 -30.37 34.01 -8.05
N GLY A 146 -30.23 33.14 -9.04
CA GLY A 146 -30.51 33.41 -10.44
C GLY A 146 -30.74 32.10 -11.18
N ASP A 147 -32.01 31.85 -11.50
CA ASP A 147 -32.56 30.70 -12.19
C ASP A 147 -32.33 30.81 -13.71
N ALA A 148 -31.94 29.72 -14.37
CA ALA A 148 -32.09 29.50 -15.81
C ALA A 148 -31.86 28.02 -16.17
N SER A 149 -32.96 27.27 -16.19
CA SER A 149 -33.19 26.16 -17.12
C SER A 149 -33.21 26.71 -18.56
N GLU A 150 -32.85 26.06 -19.67
CA GLU A 150 -33.14 24.71 -20.16
C GLU A 150 -32.31 24.45 -21.46
N ARG A 151 -31.97 23.17 -21.72
CA ARG A 151 -31.80 22.50 -23.04
C ARG A 151 -30.52 22.82 -23.88
N ALA A 152 -29.80 21.86 -24.48
CA ALA A 152 -30.07 20.45 -24.77
C ALA A 152 -28.80 19.63 -25.07
N ALA A 153 -28.89 18.35 -24.69
CA ALA A 153 -28.54 17.14 -25.45
C ALA A 153 -27.07 16.79 -25.76
N GLY A 154 -26.68 15.64 -25.19
CA GLY A 154 -25.95 14.58 -25.89
C GLY A 154 -24.46 14.53 -25.62
N VAL A 155 -24.04 13.69 -24.67
CA VAL A 155 -23.51 12.33 -24.89
C VAL A 155 -23.38 11.70 -23.51
N SER A 156 -24.05 10.57 -23.33
CA SER A 156 -23.86 9.65 -22.21
C SER A 156 -22.48 9.00 -22.35
N ASP A 157 -21.76 8.91 -21.23
CA ASP A 157 -21.07 7.70 -20.75
C ASP A 157 -20.18 8.14 -19.59
N ALA A 158 -20.75 8.03 -18.39
CA ALA A 158 -19.98 7.77 -17.20
C ALA A 158 -19.61 6.29 -17.27
N ASP A 159 -18.33 5.95 -17.12
CA ASP A 159 -17.92 4.68 -16.51
C ASP A 159 -16.41 4.67 -16.19
N GLU A 160 -16.15 4.30 -14.94
CA GLU A 160 -15.01 3.54 -14.41
C GLU A 160 -13.60 4.17 -14.40
N LEU A 161 -13.29 4.75 -13.24
CA LEU A 161 -11.94 4.79 -12.67
C LEU A 161 -11.53 3.34 -12.34
N GLY A 162 -10.76 2.71 -13.24
CA GLY A 162 -10.19 1.39 -13.05
C GLY A 162 -9.07 1.40 -12.00
N GLY A 163 -9.42 1.26 -10.73
CA GLY A 163 -8.52 0.71 -9.72
C GLY A 163 -8.30 -0.78 -10.00
N ALA A 164 -7.06 -1.24 -9.99
CA ALA A 164 -6.68 -2.62 -10.27
C ALA A 164 -7.11 -3.57 -9.15
N ALA A 165 -8.42 -3.80 -9.02
CA ALA A 165 -8.99 -4.96 -8.35
C ALA A 165 -9.48 -5.94 -9.43
N GLY A 166 -8.70 -6.98 -9.73
CA GLY A 166 -9.17 -8.05 -10.59
C GLY A 166 -8.08 -9.01 -11.06
N ALA A 167 -7.96 -10.15 -10.38
CA ALA A 167 -8.15 -11.49 -10.97
C ALA A 167 -7.70 -12.60 -10.00
N ILE A 168 -8.65 -13.17 -9.26
CA ILE A 168 -8.62 -14.59 -8.89
C ILE A 168 -9.96 -15.17 -9.34
N GLY A 169 -9.89 -16.02 -10.37
CA GLY A 169 -11.06 -16.71 -10.92
C GLY A 169 -11.54 -17.79 -9.96
N ALA A 170 -12.85 -17.80 -9.69
CA ALA A 170 -13.50 -18.84 -8.89
C ALA A 170 -13.35 -20.22 -9.56
N GLY A 171 -12.62 -21.12 -8.91
CA GLY A 171 -12.66 -22.56 -9.19
C GLY A 171 -13.66 -23.25 -8.26
N GLU A 172 -14.63 -23.96 -8.81
CA GLU A 172 -15.60 -24.75 -8.06
C GLU A 172 -14.93 -25.87 -7.22
N PRO A 173 -15.49 -26.23 -6.05
CA PRO A 173 -14.92 -27.27 -5.20
C PRO A 173 -15.21 -28.68 -5.77
N GLY A 174 -14.16 -29.35 -6.23
CA GLY A 174 -14.17 -30.77 -6.57
C GLY A 174 -14.37 -31.63 -5.31
N ARG A 175 -15.49 -32.36 -5.26
CA ARG A 175 -15.76 -33.40 -4.26
C ARG A 175 -14.73 -34.53 -4.37
N ALA A 176 -13.89 -34.68 -3.35
CA ALA A 176 -13.09 -35.88 -3.15
C ALA A 176 -13.80 -36.82 -2.15
N THR A 177 -14.46 -37.84 -2.68
CA THR A 177 -14.82 -39.06 -1.94
C THR A 177 -13.58 -39.96 -1.91
N GLY A 178 -13.02 -40.19 -0.73
CA GLY A 178 -11.83 -41.03 -0.54
C GLY A 178 -11.97 -41.87 0.72
N ASP A 179 -12.01 -43.17 0.50
CA ASP A 179 -12.37 -44.27 1.39
C ASP A 179 -11.47 -44.40 2.63
N ALA A 180 -12.09 -44.76 3.75
CA ALA A 180 -11.42 -45.10 5.00
C ALA A 180 -11.12 -46.60 5.02
N SER A 181 -9.85 -47.00 5.16
CA SER A 181 -9.53 -48.32 5.69
C SER A 181 -8.20 -48.35 6.44
N GLU A 182 -8.35 -48.64 7.73
CA GLU A 182 -7.51 -49.46 8.61
C GLU A 182 -6.02 -49.67 8.28
N ARG A 183 -5.15 -49.38 9.27
CA ARG A 183 -4.54 -50.41 10.11
C ARG A 183 -3.75 -49.84 11.29
N ALA A 184 -3.90 -50.53 12.42
CA ALA A 184 -3.32 -50.27 13.72
C ALA A 184 -2.00 -51.04 13.96
N ALA A 185 -1.38 -50.72 15.11
CA ALA A 185 -0.25 -51.35 15.83
C ALA A 185 1.14 -50.73 15.53
N GLY A 186 1.97 -50.37 16.52
CA GLY A 186 1.83 -50.40 17.97
C GLY A 186 3.15 -50.06 18.71
N VAL A 187 2.99 -49.55 19.93
CA VAL A 187 3.78 -49.81 21.16
C VAL A 187 5.12 -49.08 21.44
N SER A 188 5.14 -48.50 22.66
CA SER A 188 6.21 -48.24 23.66
C SER A 188 7.22 -47.13 23.44
N ASP A 189 7.76 -46.47 24.47
CA ASP A 189 7.42 -46.14 25.87
C ASP A 189 8.58 -45.24 26.36
N ALA A 190 8.33 -44.48 27.43
CA ALA A 190 9.29 -43.90 28.38
C ALA A 190 10.03 -42.60 28.04
N GLY A 191 9.77 -41.58 28.86
CA GLY A 191 10.60 -40.39 28.98
C GLY A 191 9.97 -39.28 29.83
N GLU A 192 9.66 -39.54 31.10
CA GLU A 192 9.34 -38.49 32.09
C GLU A 192 10.53 -37.53 32.27
N LEU A 193 10.28 -36.22 32.15
CA LEU A 193 11.01 -35.19 32.92
C LEU A 193 10.02 -34.10 33.32
N GLY A 194 9.87 -33.93 34.63
CA GLY A 194 8.92 -33.01 35.23
C GLY A 194 9.42 -31.57 35.39
N GLY A 195 8.51 -30.75 35.88
CA GLY A 195 8.82 -29.58 36.71
C GLY A 195 8.88 -28.23 35.99
N ALA A 196 7.73 -27.55 35.91
CA ALA A 196 7.50 -26.26 36.56
C ALA A 196 6.15 -25.68 36.10
N LYS A 197 5.11 -25.85 36.91
CA LYS A 197 3.91 -25.01 36.83
C LYS A 197 4.30 -23.62 37.34
N GLY A 198 4.71 -22.76 36.42
CA GLY A 198 4.75 -21.32 36.62
C GLY A 198 3.41 -20.75 36.20
N ASP A 199 2.73 -20.12 37.14
CA ASP A 199 1.43 -19.47 36.99
C ASP A 199 1.51 -18.35 35.93
N ALA A 200 1.04 -18.64 34.72
CA ALA A 200 0.94 -17.70 33.61
C ALA A 200 -0.45 -17.03 33.55
N SER A 201 -1.27 -17.19 34.60
CA SER A 201 -2.64 -16.69 34.64
C SER A 201 -2.83 -15.54 35.63
N GLU A 202 -2.06 -14.45 35.51
CA GLU A 202 -2.37 -13.23 36.28
C GLU A 202 -1.80 -11.90 35.72
N ARG A 203 -1.59 -11.78 34.40
CA ARG A 203 -1.21 -10.49 33.77
C ARG A 203 -2.10 -10.01 32.62
N ALA A 204 -3.21 -10.70 32.35
CA ALA A 204 -4.20 -10.29 31.36
C ALA A 204 -5.41 -9.62 32.04
N ALA A 205 -5.21 -8.42 32.59
CA ALA A 205 -6.33 -7.55 32.98
C ALA A 205 -5.85 -6.09 33.08
N GLY A 206 -6.24 -5.27 32.09
CA GLY A 206 -6.29 -3.81 32.23
C GLY A 206 -4.98 -3.11 32.53
N GLY A 207 -4.05 -3.07 31.57
CA GLY A 207 -3.05 -2.01 31.56
C GLY A 207 -3.76 -0.70 31.22
N GLU A 208 -4.05 0.15 32.20
CA GLU A 208 -4.51 1.51 31.94
C GLU A 208 -3.49 2.20 31.02
N TYR A 209 -3.90 2.55 29.80
CA TYR A 209 -3.10 3.40 28.94
C TYR A 209 -2.89 4.71 29.69
N ALA A 210 -1.64 5.02 30.04
CA ALA A 210 -1.32 6.28 30.70
C ALA A 210 -1.86 7.43 29.83
N ALA A 211 -2.62 8.34 30.46
CA ALA A 211 -3.12 9.54 29.81
C ALA A 211 -1.99 10.23 29.02
N ALA A 212 -2.33 10.81 27.86
CA ALA A 212 -1.39 11.50 26.99
C ALA A 212 -0.51 12.45 27.82
N ARG A 213 0.78 12.11 27.95
CA ARG A 213 1.72 12.92 28.73
C ARG A 213 1.93 14.23 27.99
N PRO A 214 1.63 15.40 28.59
CA PRO A 214 1.80 16.68 27.92
C PRO A 214 3.25 16.82 27.40
N GLY A 215 3.40 17.10 26.10
CA GLY A 215 4.70 17.34 25.47
C GLY A 215 5.48 16.12 24.97
N ARG A 216 4.97 14.88 25.11
CA ARG A 216 5.58 13.70 24.48
C ARG A 216 5.15 13.60 23.01
N ARG A 217 6.11 13.43 22.09
CA ARG A 217 5.82 13.11 20.69
C ARG A 217 5.24 11.71 20.57
N LEU A 218 4.18 11.53 19.79
CA LEU A 218 3.68 10.21 19.46
C LEU A 218 4.71 9.44 18.65
N ILE A 219 4.84 8.15 18.92
CA ILE A 219 5.76 7.25 18.22
C ILE A 219 4.93 6.35 17.30
N ALA A 220 5.13 6.51 15.99
CA ALA A 220 4.51 5.69 14.96
C ALA A 220 5.57 4.80 14.31
N ILE A 221 5.27 3.51 14.17
CA ILE A 221 6.11 2.55 13.44
C ILE A 221 5.38 2.02 12.22
N ASP A 222 6.09 2.00 11.09
CA ASP A 222 5.65 1.44 9.80
C ASP A 222 6.41 0.13 9.55
N ILE A 223 5.70 -0.99 9.46
CA ILE A 223 6.29 -2.32 9.25
C ILE A 223 6.18 -2.72 7.78
N GLY A 224 7.32 -3.00 7.15
CA GLY A 224 7.40 -3.22 5.70
C GLY A 224 7.45 -1.90 4.93
N ALA A 225 8.42 -1.06 5.26
CA ALA A 225 8.52 0.31 4.75
C ALA A 225 8.46 0.41 3.22
N GLY A 226 9.02 -0.56 2.48
CA GLY A 226 9.04 -0.56 1.02
C GLY A 226 9.66 0.71 0.46
N SER A 227 8.90 1.48 -0.33
CA SER A 227 9.32 2.78 -0.85
C SER A 227 9.29 3.92 0.18
N GLY A 228 8.77 3.67 1.38
CA GLY A 228 8.51 4.65 2.43
C GLY A 228 7.16 5.35 2.29
N ALA A 229 6.26 4.88 1.42
CA ALA A 229 4.99 5.55 1.12
C ALA A 229 4.17 5.91 2.38
N ILE A 230 4.00 4.96 3.30
CA ILE A 230 3.25 5.17 4.55
C ILE A 230 4.06 6.06 5.50
N SER A 231 5.25 5.64 5.91
CA SER A 231 6.07 6.36 6.91
C SER A 231 6.43 7.79 6.51
N VAL A 232 6.82 8.05 5.26
CA VAL A 232 7.12 9.40 4.77
C VAL A 232 5.88 10.28 4.77
N THR A 233 4.73 9.73 4.38
CA THR A 233 3.46 10.46 4.38
C THR A 233 3.02 10.79 5.80
N LEU A 234 3.06 9.83 6.72
CA LEU A 234 2.76 10.07 8.14
C LEU A 234 3.68 11.15 8.74
N ALA A 235 4.98 11.11 8.46
CA ALA A 235 5.91 12.12 8.94
C ALA A 235 5.63 13.52 8.37
N ALA A 236 5.09 13.60 7.15
CA ALA A 236 4.75 14.86 6.50
C ALA A 236 3.40 15.42 6.96
N GLU A 237 2.39 14.57 7.16
CA GLU A 237 1.06 14.97 7.63
C GLU A 237 1.03 15.24 9.15
N ALA A 238 1.87 14.54 9.91
CA ALA A 238 1.97 14.66 11.36
C ALA A 238 3.41 14.97 11.82
N PRO A 239 3.94 16.17 11.56
CA PRO A 239 5.34 16.53 11.85
C PRO A 239 5.69 16.54 13.35
N ALA A 240 4.69 16.50 14.23
CA ALA A 240 4.88 16.36 15.68
C ALA A 240 5.20 14.92 16.10
N TRP A 241 4.96 13.94 15.23
CA TRP A 241 5.22 12.53 15.52
C TRP A 241 6.70 12.20 15.31
N ARG A 242 7.18 11.19 16.03
CA ARG A 242 8.41 10.49 15.72
C ARG A 242 8.03 9.26 14.91
N VAL A 243 8.37 9.25 13.62
CA VAL A 243 8.08 8.14 12.73
C VAL A 243 9.32 7.28 12.55
N LEU A 244 9.16 5.97 12.72
CA LEU A 244 10.16 4.98 12.40
C LEU A 244 9.60 3.99 11.37
N ALA A 245 10.45 3.42 10.54
CA ALA A 245 10.03 2.43 9.55
C ALA A 245 11.02 1.25 9.50
N GLY A 246 10.47 0.04 9.43
CA GLY A 246 11.20 -1.21 9.44
C GLY A 246 11.00 -1.96 8.15
N ASP A 247 12.06 -2.60 7.63
CA ASP A 247 11.94 -3.50 6.48
C ASP A 247 13.00 -4.59 6.58
N ILE A 248 12.70 -5.78 6.07
CA ILE A 248 13.64 -6.90 6.00
C ILE A 248 14.66 -6.70 4.87
N SER A 249 14.31 -5.91 3.86
CA SER A 249 15.13 -5.65 2.69
C SER A 249 16.01 -4.41 2.87
N PRO A 250 17.35 -4.55 2.87
CA PRO A 250 18.25 -3.40 2.86
C PRO A 250 18.05 -2.49 1.64
N ALA A 251 17.66 -3.07 0.49
CA ALA A 251 17.41 -2.31 -0.73
C ALA A 251 16.14 -1.46 -0.62
N ALA A 252 15.08 -2.00 -0.01
CA ALA A 252 13.87 -1.23 0.28
C ALA A 252 14.16 -0.06 1.21
N LEU A 253 14.89 -0.27 2.31
CA LEU A 253 15.30 0.82 3.20
C LEU A 253 16.13 1.89 2.48
N ALA A 254 16.98 1.50 1.54
CA ALA A 254 17.73 2.47 0.73
C ALA A 254 16.80 3.33 -0.14
N VAL A 255 15.73 2.75 -0.71
CA VAL A 255 14.71 3.49 -1.47
C VAL A 255 13.91 4.40 -0.53
N ALA A 256 13.40 3.88 0.58
CA ALA A 256 12.68 4.66 1.60
C ALA A 256 13.51 5.84 2.11
N GLY A 257 14.81 5.65 2.36
CA GLY A 257 15.73 6.71 2.79
C GLY A 257 15.93 7.80 1.75
N ARG A 258 16.04 7.44 0.46
CA ARG A 258 16.09 8.42 -0.63
C ARG A 258 14.80 9.23 -0.73
N ASN A 259 13.64 8.57 -0.62
CA ASN A 259 12.35 9.24 -0.62
C ASN A 259 12.17 10.17 0.58
N ALA A 260 12.50 9.73 1.78
CA ALA A 260 12.47 10.56 2.99
C ALA A 260 13.35 11.81 2.83
N GLY A 261 14.58 11.65 2.32
CA GLY A 261 15.49 12.77 2.05
C GLY A 261 14.97 13.72 0.98
N ARG A 262 14.46 13.19 -0.15
CA ARG A 262 13.93 13.98 -1.27
C ARG A 262 12.68 14.78 -0.89
N LEU A 263 11.84 14.20 -0.04
CA LEU A 263 10.56 14.79 0.39
C LEU A 263 10.67 15.55 1.73
N GLY A 264 11.86 15.63 2.32
CA GLY A 264 12.11 16.37 3.57
C GLY A 264 11.42 15.78 4.80
N ALA A 265 11.13 14.47 4.81
CA ALA A 265 10.47 13.78 5.90
C ALA A 265 11.48 13.16 6.87
N ALA A 266 11.25 13.34 8.18
CA ALA A 266 12.09 12.76 9.23
C ALA A 266 11.58 11.36 9.61
N VAL A 267 12.20 10.33 9.02
CA VAL A 267 11.89 8.92 9.28
C VAL A 267 13.16 8.18 9.75
N GLU A 268 13.08 7.49 10.88
CA GLU A 268 14.16 6.62 11.36
C GLU A 268 14.00 5.20 10.79
N LEU A 269 14.96 4.76 9.97
CA LEU A 269 14.90 3.47 9.29
C LEU A 269 15.61 2.37 10.09
N ARG A 270 15.02 1.18 10.17
CA ARG A 270 15.59 0.02 10.87
C ARG A 270 15.49 -1.26 10.04
N LEU A 271 16.60 -1.98 9.93
CA LEU A 271 16.65 -3.27 9.23
C LEU A 271 16.26 -4.40 10.18
N GLY A 272 15.35 -5.27 9.74
CA GLY A 272 15.07 -6.55 10.37
C GLY A 272 13.64 -7.03 10.13
N ASP A 273 13.27 -8.10 10.81
CA ASP A 273 12.04 -8.82 10.54
C ASP A 273 10.89 -8.29 11.42
N LEU A 274 9.87 -7.72 10.76
CA LEU A 274 8.64 -7.25 11.39
C LEU A 274 8.91 -6.35 12.61
N LEU A 275 8.56 -6.80 13.83
CA LEU A 275 8.69 -6.01 15.06
C LEU A 275 10.05 -6.14 15.76
N GLU A 276 10.92 -7.07 15.34
CA GLU A 276 12.24 -7.28 15.94
C GLU A 276 13.09 -5.99 16.03
N PRO A 277 13.15 -5.11 15.01
CA PRO A 277 13.95 -3.89 15.08
C PRO A 277 13.43 -2.86 16.10
N PHE A 278 12.23 -3.07 16.64
CA PHE A 278 11.54 -2.17 17.56
C PHE A 278 11.44 -2.72 18.98
N GLU A 279 12.16 -3.80 19.30
CA GLU A 279 12.19 -4.37 20.65
C GLU A 279 12.49 -3.30 21.71
N GLY A 280 11.65 -3.24 22.75
CA GLY A 280 11.77 -2.28 23.84
C GLY A 280 11.37 -0.84 23.51
N LEU A 281 10.88 -0.55 22.30
CA LEU A 281 10.42 0.78 21.91
C LEU A 281 8.97 1.02 22.33
N GLU A 282 8.73 2.05 23.15
CA GLU A 282 7.37 2.56 23.38
C GLU A 282 6.75 2.98 22.03
N THR A 283 5.62 2.37 21.69
CA THR A 283 4.95 2.57 20.40
C THR A 283 3.51 2.97 20.64
N ASP A 284 3.08 4.10 20.07
CA ASP A 284 1.68 4.56 20.16
C ASP A 284 0.85 4.02 19.00
N ILE A 285 1.46 3.99 17.81
CA ILE A 285 0.82 3.67 16.54
C ILE A 285 1.67 2.65 15.80
N LEU A 286 1.06 1.55 15.36
CA LEU A 286 1.65 0.59 14.43
C LEU A 286 0.83 0.58 13.15
N VAL A 287 1.49 0.69 12.01
CA VAL A 287 0.86 0.59 10.70
C VAL A 287 1.65 -0.39 9.83
N SER A 288 0.97 -1.14 8.97
CA SER A 288 1.64 -2.00 8.00
C SER A 288 0.75 -2.25 6.78
N ASN A 289 1.36 -2.27 5.60
CA ASN A 289 0.86 -2.98 4.43
C ASN A 289 1.75 -4.21 4.20
N PRO A 290 1.52 -5.33 4.91
CA PRO A 290 2.36 -6.52 4.80
C PRO A 290 2.02 -7.32 3.53
N PRO A 291 2.89 -8.23 3.09
CA PRO A 291 2.55 -9.15 2.01
C PRO A 291 1.37 -10.04 2.42
N TYR A 292 0.32 -10.09 1.60
CA TYR A 292 -0.94 -10.75 1.96
C TYR A 292 -1.41 -11.78 0.94
N ILE A 293 -0.64 -12.03 -0.12
CA ILE A 293 -1.03 -12.93 -1.20
C ILE A 293 -0.63 -14.36 -0.81
N PRO A 294 -1.57 -15.33 -0.82
CA PRO A 294 -1.22 -16.73 -0.67
C PRO A 294 -0.15 -17.14 -1.68
N GLY A 295 0.90 -17.82 -1.23
CA GLY A 295 2.05 -18.17 -2.08
C GLY A 295 1.67 -19.02 -3.30
N GLY A 296 0.59 -19.79 -3.21
CA GLY A 296 0.00 -20.56 -4.32
C GLY A 296 -0.66 -19.70 -5.41
N ASP A 297 -1.14 -18.51 -5.06
CA ASP A 297 -1.88 -17.62 -5.97
C ASP A 297 -0.97 -16.69 -6.77
N ILE A 298 0.29 -16.51 -6.35
CA ILE A 298 1.27 -15.62 -6.99
C ILE A 298 1.43 -15.94 -8.49
N ALA A 299 1.40 -17.22 -8.86
CA ALA A 299 1.55 -17.64 -10.25
C ALA A 299 0.41 -17.13 -11.16
N GLY A 300 -0.77 -16.89 -10.59
CA GLY A 300 -1.98 -16.40 -11.26
C GLY A 300 -2.09 -14.87 -11.32
N LEU A 301 -1.19 -14.13 -10.66
CA LEU A 301 -1.18 -12.67 -10.69
C LEU A 301 -0.92 -12.14 -12.10
N GLN A 302 -1.32 -10.89 -12.31
CA GLN A 302 -0.96 -10.16 -13.53
C GLN A 302 0.55 -10.21 -13.73
N ARG A 303 0.96 -10.41 -14.99
CA ARG A 303 2.36 -10.62 -15.39
C ARG A 303 3.31 -9.58 -14.78
N GLU A 304 2.87 -8.34 -14.74
CA GLU A 304 3.64 -7.17 -14.31
C GLU A 304 3.95 -7.23 -12.82
N VAL A 305 2.99 -7.68 -12.02
CA VAL A 305 3.18 -7.87 -10.57
C VAL A 305 4.00 -9.14 -10.34
N ARG A 306 3.60 -10.25 -10.96
CA ARG A 306 4.23 -11.57 -10.78
C ARG A 306 5.72 -11.59 -11.13
N ASP A 307 6.07 -10.97 -12.26
CA ASP A 307 7.40 -11.11 -12.85
C ASP A 307 8.36 -9.97 -12.45
N HIS A 308 7.85 -8.82 -11.99
CA HIS A 308 8.68 -7.63 -11.74
C HIS A 308 8.65 -7.07 -10.31
N GLU A 309 7.59 -7.30 -9.53
CA GLU A 309 7.56 -6.83 -8.15
C GLU A 309 8.24 -7.84 -7.21
N PRO A 310 8.91 -7.38 -6.14
CA PRO A 310 9.70 -8.26 -5.30
C PRO A 310 8.79 -9.26 -4.59
N ARG A 311 9.09 -10.55 -4.76
CA ARG A 311 8.28 -11.64 -4.17
C ARG A 311 8.10 -11.47 -2.65
N THR A 312 9.11 -10.97 -1.95
CA THR A 312 9.07 -10.70 -0.50
C THR A 312 8.01 -9.67 -0.09
N ALA A 313 7.57 -8.80 -1.01
CA ALA A 313 6.50 -7.84 -0.77
C ALA A 313 5.12 -8.37 -1.20
N LEU A 314 5.04 -9.58 -1.76
CA LEU A 314 3.79 -10.20 -2.21
C LEU A 314 3.40 -11.42 -1.36
N ASP A 315 4.38 -12.29 -1.06
CA ASP A 315 4.17 -13.61 -0.48
C ASP A 315 3.83 -13.55 1.02
N GLY A 316 2.55 -13.71 1.33
CA GLY A 316 2.03 -13.73 2.70
C GLY A 316 1.97 -15.12 3.32
N GLY A 317 2.63 -16.11 2.72
CA GLY A 317 2.64 -17.49 3.21
C GLY A 317 1.54 -18.37 2.62
N GLU A 318 1.21 -19.49 3.28
CA GLU A 318 0.30 -20.51 2.74
C GLU A 318 -1.10 -19.96 2.42
N ASP A 319 -1.65 -19.13 3.30
CA ASP A 319 -2.98 -18.52 3.18
C ASP A 319 -2.94 -16.98 3.14
N GLY A 320 -1.74 -16.41 3.00
CA GLY A 320 -1.54 -14.96 2.94
C GLY A 320 -1.62 -14.26 4.29
N LEU A 321 -1.71 -15.00 5.42
CA LEU A 321 -1.90 -14.41 6.74
C LEU A 321 -0.68 -14.50 7.68
N ASP A 322 0.43 -15.05 7.22
CA ASP A 322 1.60 -15.29 8.07
C ASP A 322 2.18 -14.01 8.70
N PRO A 323 2.33 -12.88 7.96
CA PRO A 323 2.85 -11.66 8.57
C PRO A 323 2.00 -11.14 9.73
N TYR A 324 0.67 -11.22 9.63
CA TYR A 324 -0.21 -10.78 10.72
C TYR A 324 -0.05 -11.68 11.95
N ARG A 325 -0.03 -13.01 11.77
CA ARG A 325 0.21 -13.96 12.87
C ARG A 325 1.54 -13.67 13.56
N ARG A 326 2.60 -13.53 12.77
CA ARG A 326 3.94 -13.24 13.29
C ARG A 326 4.01 -11.90 14.01
N MET A 327 3.37 -10.84 13.49
CA MET A 327 3.29 -9.56 14.19
C MET A 327 2.54 -9.68 15.53
N MET A 328 1.46 -10.48 15.60
CA MET A 328 0.76 -10.73 16.86
C MET A 328 1.63 -11.53 17.86
N GLU A 329 2.38 -12.53 17.38
CA GLU A 329 3.35 -13.28 18.19
C GLU A 329 4.50 -12.42 18.71
N GLN A 330 4.94 -11.44 17.90
CA GLN A 330 6.02 -10.52 18.24
C GLN A 330 5.56 -9.27 19.01
N LEU A 331 4.24 -9.05 19.18
CA LEU A 331 3.71 -7.90 19.93
C LEU A 331 4.33 -7.74 21.33
N PRO A 332 4.64 -8.83 22.09
CA PRO A 332 5.33 -8.74 23.38
C PRO A 332 6.78 -8.23 23.33
N LEU A 333 7.39 -8.07 22.15
CA LEU A 333 8.70 -7.39 22.02
C LEU A 333 8.58 -5.89 22.36
N LEU A 334 7.38 -5.32 22.23
CA LEU A 334 7.10 -3.95 22.62
C LEU A 334 6.81 -3.90 24.14
N PRO A 335 7.18 -2.80 24.84
CA PRO A 335 6.90 -2.65 26.27
C PRO A 335 5.41 -2.70 26.61
N ALA A 336 4.56 -2.29 25.66
CA ALA A 336 3.11 -2.37 25.72
C ALA A 336 2.54 -2.40 24.27
N PRO A 337 1.35 -3.01 24.06
CA PRO A 337 0.66 -2.94 22.78
C PRO A 337 0.38 -1.48 22.35
N PRO A 338 0.50 -1.15 21.05
CA PRO A 338 0.13 0.15 20.52
C PRO A 338 -1.36 0.44 20.75
N ARG A 339 -1.69 1.69 21.05
CA ARG A 339 -3.11 2.11 21.20
C ARG A 339 -3.86 2.12 19.88
N LEU A 340 -3.14 2.28 18.77
CA LEU A 340 -3.68 2.28 17.43
C LEU A 340 -2.87 1.31 16.56
N VAL A 341 -3.54 0.36 15.94
CA VAL A 341 -2.95 -0.53 14.93
C VAL A 341 -3.75 -0.43 13.65
N GLY A 342 -3.09 -0.33 12.51
CA GLY A 342 -3.73 -0.35 11.20
C GLY A 342 -3.03 -1.30 10.24
N PHE A 343 -3.80 -2.20 9.63
CA PHE A 343 -3.30 -3.15 8.64
C PHE A 343 -4.06 -3.03 7.33
N GLU A 344 -3.34 -2.98 6.21
CA GLU A 344 -3.89 -3.31 4.88
C GLU A 344 -3.97 -4.83 4.71
N LEU A 345 -4.90 -5.31 3.89
CA LEU A 345 -5.16 -6.73 3.69
C LEU A 345 -5.70 -7.09 2.29
N GLY A 346 -5.53 -8.37 1.95
CA GLY A 346 -6.07 -8.98 0.75
C GLY A 346 -7.58 -9.18 0.81
N LEU A 347 -8.20 -9.36 -0.36
CA LEU A 347 -9.64 -9.62 -0.48
C LEU A 347 -10.03 -10.85 0.37
N GLY A 348 -11.04 -10.69 1.23
CA GLY A 348 -11.58 -11.78 2.05
C GLY A 348 -10.82 -12.07 3.35
N GLN A 349 -9.78 -11.29 3.67
CA GLN A 349 -8.97 -11.50 4.89
C GLN A 349 -9.41 -10.66 6.09
N ALA A 350 -10.32 -9.69 5.90
CA ALA A 350 -10.70 -8.72 6.93
C ALA A 350 -11.21 -9.37 8.22
N GLU A 351 -12.14 -10.33 8.13
CA GLU A 351 -12.70 -11.02 9.30
C GLU A 351 -11.64 -11.78 10.09
N GLN A 352 -10.68 -12.40 9.39
CA GLN A 352 -9.63 -13.21 10.02
C GLN A 352 -8.62 -12.32 10.75
N VAL A 353 -8.19 -11.21 10.13
CA VAL A 353 -7.30 -10.24 10.75
C VAL A 353 -7.99 -9.51 11.92
N ALA A 354 -9.27 -9.17 11.79
CA ALA A 354 -10.06 -8.61 12.88
C ALA A 354 -10.14 -9.57 14.08
N ALA A 355 -10.45 -10.84 13.84
CA ALA A 355 -10.50 -11.86 14.89
C ALA A 355 -9.15 -12.07 15.59
N MET A 356 -8.02 -11.89 14.88
CA MET A 356 -6.69 -11.91 15.51
C MET A 356 -6.51 -10.74 16.49
N LEU A 357 -6.89 -9.52 16.10
CA LEU A 357 -6.83 -8.36 16.99
C LEU A 357 -7.77 -8.50 18.20
N GLU A 358 -8.99 -9.01 17.98
CA GLU A 358 -9.95 -9.28 19.06
C GLU A 358 -9.40 -10.32 20.05
N SER A 359 -8.79 -11.39 19.53
CA SER A 359 -8.21 -12.47 20.35
C SER A 359 -7.00 -12.01 21.16
N ALA A 360 -6.25 -11.02 20.68
CA ALA A 360 -5.19 -10.39 21.46
C ALA A 360 -5.72 -9.60 22.67
N GLY A 361 -6.97 -9.11 22.60
CA GLY A 361 -7.67 -8.51 23.75
C GLY A 361 -7.17 -7.13 24.18
N HIS A 362 -6.37 -6.45 23.35
CA HIS A 362 -5.77 -5.15 23.68
C HIS A 362 -6.56 -3.93 23.18
N TRP A 363 -7.34 -4.11 22.11
CA TRP A 363 -8.11 -3.05 21.46
C TRP A 363 -9.58 -3.21 21.79
N SER A 364 -10.21 -2.13 22.27
CA SER A 364 -11.62 -2.08 22.67
C SER A 364 -12.58 -1.94 21.49
N GLU A 365 -12.06 -1.50 20.34
CA GLU A 365 -12.82 -1.27 19.12
C GLU A 365 -11.99 -1.76 17.92
N ILE A 366 -12.61 -2.57 17.06
CA ILE A 366 -12.03 -3.04 15.79
C ILE A 366 -12.90 -2.53 14.65
N VAL A 367 -12.29 -1.81 13.70
CA VAL A 367 -13.00 -1.20 12.57
C VAL A 367 -12.45 -1.76 11.27
N THR A 368 -13.35 -2.17 10.38
CA THR A 368 -12.99 -2.50 8.99
C THR A 368 -13.23 -1.29 8.10
N VAL A 369 -12.23 -0.87 7.33
CA VAL A 369 -12.31 0.25 6.39
C VAL A 369 -12.29 -0.31 4.96
N PRO A 370 -13.37 -0.12 4.19
CA PRO A 370 -13.40 -0.54 2.79
C PRO A 370 -12.65 0.44 1.88
N ASP A 371 -12.27 -0.03 0.69
CA ASP A 371 -11.85 0.84 -0.41
C ASP A 371 -13.05 1.58 -1.05
N LEU A 372 -12.77 2.38 -2.08
CA LEU A 372 -13.78 3.14 -2.81
C LEU A 372 -14.82 2.26 -3.52
N ALA A 373 -14.50 0.98 -3.79
CA ALA A 373 -15.41 -0.01 -4.36
C ALA A 373 -16.22 -0.74 -3.28
N GLY A 374 -16.04 -0.42 -2.00
CA GLY A 374 -16.73 -1.06 -0.88
C GLY A 374 -16.09 -2.37 -0.44
N ILE A 375 -14.92 -2.74 -0.96
CA ILE A 375 -14.22 -3.97 -0.58
C ILE A 375 -13.45 -3.72 0.71
N PRO A 376 -13.62 -4.55 1.76
CA PRO A 376 -12.78 -4.48 2.96
C PRO A 376 -11.29 -4.58 2.64
N ARG A 377 -10.54 -3.52 2.93
CA ARG A 377 -9.09 -3.43 2.66
C ARG A 377 -8.24 -3.13 3.86
N HIS A 378 -8.84 -2.68 4.95
CA HIS A 378 -8.08 -2.37 6.16
C HIS A 378 -8.82 -2.79 7.40
N VAL A 379 -8.06 -3.19 8.42
CA VAL A 379 -8.56 -3.40 9.78
C VAL A 379 -7.77 -2.50 10.72
N ILE A 380 -8.50 -1.75 11.54
CA ILE A 380 -7.97 -0.81 12.53
C ILE A 380 -8.34 -1.30 13.93
N GLY A 381 -7.36 -1.51 14.80
CA GLY A 381 -7.55 -1.76 16.22
C GLY A 381 -7.32 -0.49 17.05
N ILE A 382 -8.27 -0.16 17.91
CA ILE A 382 -8.28 1.08 18.69
C ILE A 382 -8.47 0.77 20.18
N ALA A 383 -7.59 1.30 21.03
CA ALA A 383 -7.67 1.18 22.47
C ALA A 383 -7.97 2.54 23.13
N ARG A 384 -9.24 2.76 23.44
CA ARG A 384 -9.77 4.05 23.91
C ARG A 384 -9.49 4.34 25.37
#